data_AF-A0A483MVA6-F1
#
_entry.id   AF-A0A483MVA6-F1
#
_cell.length_a   1.000
_cell.length_b   1.000
_cell.length_c   1.000
_cell.angle_alpha   90.00
_cell.angle_beta   90.00
_cell.angle_gamma   90.00
#
_symmetry.space_group_name_H-M   'P 1'
#
loop_
_entity.id
_entity.type
_entity.pdbx_description
1 polymer ?
#
loop_
_entity_poly.entity_id
_entity_poly.type
_entity_poly.pdbx_seq_one_letter_code
_entity_poly.pdbx_strand_id
1 'polypeptide(L)'
;MNVFLPNRRLTLAEQYHGLRARFPNSRCYLTGNNKKLVWEGKLSPGPYSRSYLVRIEYAPPETPDCYVISPNLKELAKSKRIPHTYATDSESNKTQLCLFLPKQRHPEKYAEWRPQLQLSDTILPWASLWLFYFEQWLFSGKWEGGGAHPNEDDAGIYYED
;
A
#
# COMPACT_ATOMS: atom_id res chain seq x y z
N MET A 1 2.27 -0.68 23.32
CA MET A 1 0.81 -0.63 23.61
C MET A 1 0.18 -1.87 22.99
N ASN A 2 -0.39 -2.76 23.79
CA ASN A 2 -1.18 -3.88 23.27
C ASN A 2 -2.52 -3.32 22.76
N VAL A 3 -2.68 -3.24 21.45
CA VAL A 3 -3.95 -2.89 20.83
C VAL A 3 -4.83 -4.13 20.92
N PHE A 4 -5.81 -4.12 21.82
CA PHE A 4 -6.87 -5.13 21.82
C PHE A 4 -7.68 -4.97 20.53
N LEU A 5 -7.39 -5.83 19.54
CA LEU A 5 -8.17 -5.88 18.32
C LEU A 5 -9.48 -6.62 18.60
N PRO A 6 -10.65 -5.98 18.40
CA PRO A 6 -11.92 -6.68 18.54
C PRO A 6 -11.96 -7.83 17.53
N ASN A 7 -12.52 -8.97 17.92
CA ASN A 7 -12.61 -10.14 17.02
C ASN A 7 -13.47 -9.85 15.76
N ARG A 8 -14.34 -8.84 15.85
CA ARG A 8 -15.24 -8.41 14.79
C ARG A 8 -14.52 -7.59 13.71
N ARG A 9 -14.75 -7.96 12.45
CA ARG A 9 -14.33 -7.19 11.27
C ARG A 9 -15.00 -5.81 11.25
N LEU A 10 -14.25 -4.79 10.87
CA LEU A 10 -14.81 -3.46 10.63
C LEU A 10 -15.65 -3.47 9.35
N THR A 11 -16.80 -2.82 9.42
CA THR A 11 -17.67 -2.61 8.27
C THR A 11 -17.07 -1.57 7.33
N LEU A 12 -17.52 -1.54 6.07
CA LEU A 12 -17.08 -0.50 5.13
C LEU A 12 -17.45 0.92 5.59
N ALA A 13 -18.55 1.07 6.33
CA ALA A 13 -18.93 2.35 6.94
C ALA A 13 -17.93 2.78 8.02
N GLU A 14 -17.49 1.86 8.88
CA GLU A 14 -16.48 2.15 9.90
C GLU A 14 -15.12 2.49 9.29
N GLN A 15 -14.72 1.79 8.23
CA GLN A 15 -13.52 2.10 7.46
C GLN A 15 -13.62 3.48 6.80
N TYR A 16 -14.78 3.79 6.20
CA TYR A 16 -15.08 5.10 5.62
C TYR A 16 -14.95 6.23 6.64
N HIS A 17 -15.54 6.07 7.83
CA HIS A 17 -15.49 7.08 8.88
C HIS A 17 -14.06 7.30 9.39
N GLY A 18 -13.26 6.24 9.58
CA GLY A 18 -11.85 6.37 9.97
C GLY A 18 -11.05 7.17 8.93
N LEU A 19 -11.22 6.85 7.65
CA LEU A 19 -10.56 7.58 6.56
C LEU A 19 -10.97 9.05 6.49
N ARG A 20 -12.28 9.36 6.61
CA ARG A 20 -12.77 10.74 6.58
C ARG A 20 -12.34 11.56 7.80
N ALA A 21 -12.24 10.93 8.97
CA ALA A 21 -11.77 11.61 10.17
C ALA A 21 -10.28 11.96 10.09
N ARG A 22 -9.45 11.04 9.58
CA ARG A 22 -7.99 11.22 9.47
C ARG A 22 -7.58 12.08 8.26
N PHE A 23 -8.32 11.98 7.15
CA PHE A 23 -8.04 12.67 5.89
C PHE A 23 -9.29 13.41 5.38
N PRO A 24 -9.72 14.50 6.03
CA PRO A 24 -11.00 15.16 5.73
C PRO A 24 -11.10 15.74 4.32
N ASN A 25 -9.96 16.12 3.73
CA ASN A 25 -9.86 16.71 2.39
C ASN A 25 -9.70 15.67 1.26
N SER A 26 -9.67 14.38 1.61
CA SER A 26 -9.57 13.29 0.62
C SER A 26 -10.93 12.96 0.01
N ARG A 27 -10.91 12.37 -1.19
CA ARG A 27 -12.10 11.79 -1.80
C ARG A 27 -12.30 10.39 -1.22
N CYS A 28 -13.47 10.13 -0.66
CA CYS A 28 -13.82 8.82 -0.14
C CYS A 28 -15.28 8.53 -0.42
N TYR A 29 -15.59 7.36 -0.97
CA TYR A 29 -16.94 6.98 -1.38
C TYR A 29 -17.11 5.45 -1.46
N LEU A 30 -18.36 5.02 -1.35
CA LEU A 30 -18.77 3.63 -1.58
C LEU A 30 -19.26 3.46 -3.02
N THR A 31 -19.00 2.30 -3.60
CA THR A 31 -19.44 1.92 -4.94
C THR A 31 -19.85 0.44 -5.00
N GLY A 32 -20.39 -0.01 -6.13
CA GLY A 32 -20.80 -1.40 -6.35
C GLY A 32 -21.86 -1.85 -5.36
N ASN A 33 -22.92 -1.05 -5.17
CA ASN A 33 -23.98 -1.27 -4.19
C ASN A 33 -23.45 -1.38 -2.75
N ASN A 34 -22.59 -0.45 -2.36
CA ASN A 34 -21.96 -0.38 -1.03
C ASN A 34 -21.07 -1.59 -0.67
N LYS A 35 -20.56 -2.31 -1.67
CA LYS A 35 -19.67 -3.46 -1.46
C LYS A 35 -18.19 -3.14 -1.63
N LYS A 36 -17.87 -1.94 -2.15
CA LYS A 36 -16.50 -1.50 -2.37
C LYS A 36 -16.31 -0.08 -1.84
N LEU A 37 -15.29 0.09 -1.01
CA LEU A 37 -14.83 1.38 -0.52
C LEU A 37 -13.66 1.85 -1.38
N VAL A 38 -13.74 3.10 -1.83
CA VAL A 38 -12.66 3.76 -2.56
C VAL A 38 -12.25 5.00 -1.79
N TRP A 39 -10.95 5.15 -1.61
CA TRP A 39 -10.32 6.34 -1.06
C TRP A 39 -9.28 6.86 -2.03
N GLU A 40 -9.20 8.18 -2.21
CA GLU A 40 -8.21 8.83 -3.04
C GLU A 40 -7.78 10.14 -2.38
N GLY A 41 -6.48 10.30 -2.17
CA GLY A 41 -5.93 11.44 -1.44
C GLY A 41 -4.44 11.60 -1.67
N LYS A 42 -3.89 12.74 -1.24
CA LYS A 42 -2.47 13.02 -1.33
C LYS A 42 -1.75 12.53 -0.08
N LEU A 43 -0.66 11.78 -0.27
CA LEU A 43 0.30 11.45 0.77
C LEU A 43 1.64 12.13 0.47
N SER A 44 2.32 12.59 1.52
CA SER A 44 3.71 13.03 1.45
C SER A 44 4.45 12.40 2.63
N PRO A 45 5.46 11.54 2.40
CA PRO A 45 6.14 10.82 3.49
C PRO A 45 6.85 11.73 4.49
N GLY A 46 7.23 12.93 4.07
CA GLY A 46 7.85 13.94 4.92
C GLY A 46 7.59 15.37 4.41
N PRO A 47 7.98 16.39 5.19
CA PRO A 47 7.76 17.80 4.83
C PRO A 47 8.42 18.23 3.51
N TYR A 48 9.51 17.57 3.11
CA TYR A 48 10.27 17.87 1.89
C TYR A 48 10.12 16.80 0.81
N SER A 49 9.29 15.79 1.07
CA SER A 49 9.02 14.72 0.12
C SER A 49 8.07 15.17 -0.98
N ARG A 50 8.04 14.42 -2.07
CA ARG A 50 7.03 14.62 -3.12
C ARG A 50 5.64 14.33 -2.57
N SER A 51 4.66 15.02 -3.14
CA SER A 51 3.25 14.67 -2.95
C SER A 51 2.85 13.59 -3.96
N TYR A 52 2.26 12.51 -3.45
CA TYR A 52 1.78 11.38 -4.23
C TYR A 52 0.25 11.32 -4.15
N LEU A 53 -0.44 11.27 -5.30
CA LEU A 53 -1.85 10.91 -5.35
C LEU A 53 -1.97 9.40 -5.21
N VAL A 54 -2.56 8.96 -4.10
CA VAL A 54 -2.72 7.56 -3.73
C VAL A 54 -4.19 7.20 -3.76
N ARG A 55 -4.47 5.99 -4.24
CA ARG A 55 -5.81 5.42 -4.31
C ARG A 55 -5.83 4.07 -3.61
N ILE A 56 -6.76 3.90 -2.67
CA ILE A 56 -7.05 2.64 -2.02
C ILE A 56 -8.41 2.12 -2.50
N GLU A 57 -8.45 0.84 -2.83
CA GLU A 57 -9.67 0.13 -3.16
C GLU A 57 -9.84 -1.06 -2.22
N TYR A 58 -10.99 -1.17 -1.55
CA TYR A 58 -11.24 -2.23 -0.58
C TYR A 58 -12.62 -2.84 -0.76
N ALA A 59 -12.67 -4.13 -1.08
CA ALA A 59 -13.90 -4.91 -1.26
C ALA A 59 -13.81 -6.23 -0.49
N PRO A 60 -14.26 -6.28 0.78
CA PRO A 60 -14.31 -7.51 1.55
C PRO A 60 -15.02 -8.65 0.79
N PRO A 61 -14.55 -9.91 0.90
CA PRO A 61 -13.55 -10.39 1.85
C PRO A 61 -12.10 -10.19 1.42
N GLU A 62 -11.84 -9.63 0.24
CA GLU A 62 -10.49 -9.43 -0.28
C GLU A 62 -9.71 -8.39 0.52
N THR A 63 -8.39 -8.42 0.39
CA THR A 63 -7.49 -7.43 0.98
C THR A 63 -7.51 -6.11 0.20
N PRO A 64 -7.18 -4.97 0.82
CA PRO A 64 -7.16 -3.69 0.14
C PRO A 64 -6.00 -3.61 -0.85
N ASP A 65 -6.29 -3.06 -2.02
CA ASP A 65 -5.28 -2.66 -3.00
C ASP A 65 -4.92 -1.20 -2.79
N CYS A 66 -3.62 -0.89 -2.89
CA CYS A 66 -3.10 0.47 -2.78
C CYS A 66 -2.29 0.82 -4.04
N TYR A 67 -2.69 1.90 -4.70
CA TYR A 67 -2.07 2.38 -5.93
C TYR A 67 -1.51 3.77 -5.77
N VAL A 68 -0.35 4.02 -6.36
CA VAL A 68 0.13 5.38 -6.66
C VAL A 68 -0.32 5.74 -8.07
N ILE A 69 -1.09 6.81 -8.17
CA ILE A 69 -1.67 7.32 -9.42
C ILE A 69 -0.79 8.41 -10.04
N SER A 70 -0.19 9.25 -9.21
CA SER A 70 0.69 10.33 -9.64
C SER A 70 1.68 10.70 -8.53
N PRO A 71 2.92 11.10 -8.85
CA PRO A 71 3.57 10.98 -10.17
C PRO A 71 3.69 9.51 -10.62
N ASN A 72 3.95 9.30 -11.92
CA ASN A 72 4.20 7.96 -12.45
C ASN A 72 5.52 7.42 -11.88
N LEU A 73 5.44 6.39 -11.04
CA LEU A 73 6.64 5.86 -10.39
C LEU A 73 7.60 5.21 -11.38
N LYS A 74 7.09 4.61 -12.46
CA LYS A 74 7.92 3.97 -13.50
C LYS A 74 8.81 5.00 -14.21
N GLU A 75 8.28 6.20 -14.47
CA GLU A 75 9.03 7.32 -15.04
C GLU A 75 10.11 7.82 -14.06
N LEU A 76 9.75 7.98 -12.77
CA LEU A 76 10.71 8.38 -11.74
C LEU A 76 11.86 7.38 -11.59
N ALA A 77 11.56 6.08 -11.73
CA ALA A 77 12.54 5.01 -11.63
C ALA A 77 13.48 4.92 -12.84
N LYS A 78 13.25 5.68 -13.92
CA LYS A 78 14.07 5.69 -15.15
C LYS A 78 14.36 4.26 -15.67
N SER A 79 13.31 3.47 -15.83
CA SER A 79 13.37 2.07 -16.31
C SER A 79 14.02 1.06 -15.34
N LYS A 80 14.41 1.47 -14.13
CA LYS A 80 14.78 0.51 -13.08
C LYS A 80 13.53 -0.20 -12.57
N ARG A 81 13.65 -1.50 -12.29
CA ARG A 81 12.59 -2.29 -11.65
C ARG A 81 12.36 -1.77 -10.23
N ILE A 82 11.13 -1.35 -9.94
CA ILE A 82 10.76 -0.80 -8.63
C ILE A 82 10.55 -1.97 -7.65
N PRO A 83 11.29 -2.02 -6.53
CA PRO A 83 11.11 -3.05 -5.51
C PRO A 83 9.71 -3.03 -4.90
N HIS A 84 9.20 -4.18 -4.44
CA HIS A 84 7.94 -4.29 -3.68
C HIS A 84 6.73 -3.63 -4.37
N THR A 85 6.55 -3.94 -5.65
CA THR A 85 5.33 -3.63 -6.39
C THR A 85 4.68 -4.94 -6.85
N TYR A 86 3.35 -4.95 -6.94
CA TYR A 86 2.68 -6.05 -7.63
C TYR A 86 2.79 -5.84 -9.14
N ALA A 87 2.72 -6.94 -9.91
CA ALA A 87 2.69 -6.87 -11.36
C ALA A 87 1.49 -6.01 -11.81
N THR A 88 1.79 -4.81 -12.24
CA THR A 88 0.82 -3.94 -12.92
C THR A 88 1.02 -4.10 -14.41
N ASP A 89 -0.08 -4.05 -15.16
CA ASP A 89 -0.07 -3.93 -16.61
C ASP A 89 1.00 -2.92 -17.08
N SER A 90 1.78 -3.29 -18.11
CA SER A 90 2.82 -2.43 -18.66
C SER A 90 2.24 -1.10 -19.15
N GLU A 91 0.99 -1.09 -19.63
CA GLU A 91 0.29 0.11 -20.14
C GLU A 91 -0.33 0.96 -19.04
N SER A 92 -0.42 0.44 -17.81
CA SER A 92 -0.98 1.16 -16.68
C SER A 92 0.02 2.18 -16.12
N ASN A 93 -0.40 3.45 -16.06
CA ASN A 93 0.34 4.55 -15.41
C ASN A 93 0.23 4.55 -13.87
N LYS A 94 -0.58 3.66 -13.28
CA LYS A 94 -0.63 3.45 -11.84
C LYS A 94 0.29 2.30 -11.42
N THR A 95 0.89 2.44 -10.25
CA THR A 95 1.75 1.41 -9.62
C THR A 95 1.07 0.86 -8.38
N GLN A 96 0.88 -0.46 -8.31
CA GLN A 96 0.31 -1.11 -7.13
C GLN A 96 1.41 -1.45 -6.13
N LEU A 97 1.27 -0.97 -4.91
CA LEU A 97 2.26 -1.17 -3.85
C LEU A 97 2.08 -2.53 -3.18
N CYS A 98 3.18 -3.22 -2.91
CA CYS A 98 3.20 -4.38 -2.02
C CYS A 98 3.48 -3.89 -0.59
N LEU A 99 2.42 -3.75 0.21
CA LEU A 99 2.49 -3.14 1.54
C LEU A 99 2.53 -4.14 2.69
N PHE A 100 2.12 -5.39 2.44
CA PHE A 100 2.07 -6.43 3.45
C PHE A 100 2.16 -7.81 2.78
N LEU A 101 2.60 -8.80 3.54
CA LEU A 101 2.68 -10.19 3.14
C LEU A 101 1.32 -10.88 3.36
N PRO A 102 0.69 -11.44 2.31
CA PRO A 102 -0.53 -12.22 2.47
C PRO A 102 -0.30 -13.46 3.35
N LYS A 103 -1.31 -13.86 4.12
CA LYS A 103 -1.26 -15.00 5.06
C LYS A 103 -0.64 -16.27 4.46
N GLN A 104 -0.96 -16.56 3.20
CA GLN A 104 -0.51 -17.76 2.50
C GLN A 104 1.01 -17.82 2.38
N ARG A 105 1.64 -16.64 2.28
CA ARG A 105 3.09 -16.44 2.06
C ARG A 105 3.85 -16.13 3.35
N HIS A 106 3.15 -15.89 4.46
CA HIS A 106 3.80 -15.66 5.75
C HIS A 106 4.33 -16.97 6.37
N PRO A 107 5.59 -17.05 6.83
CA PRO A 107 6.19 -18.26 7.41
C PRO A 107 5.36 -18.82 8.59
N GLU A 108 4.95 -17.92 9.48
CA GLU A 108 4.13 -18.25 10.66
C GLU A 108 2.62 -18.32 10.35
N LYS A 109 2.22 -18.28 9.07
CA LYS A 109 0.82 -18.35 8.61
C LYS A 109 -0.13 -17.35 9.25
N TYR A 110 0.34 -16.18 9.68
CA TYR A 110 -0.52 -15.07 10.10
C TYR A 110 -0.68 -14.03 8.97
N ALA A 111 -1.79 -13.30 8.99
CA ALA A 111 -2.01 -12.18 8.07
C ALA A 111 -1.56 -10.88 8.75
N GLU A 112 -0.64 -10.14 8.12
CA GLU A 112 -0.21 -8.82 8.57
C GLU A 112 -1.37 -7.83 8.51
N TRP A 113 -2.04 -7.75 7.35
CA TRP A 113 -3.31 -7.05 7.24
C TRP A 113 -4.47 -7.93 7.72
N ARG A 114 -5.41 -7.32 8.47
CA ARG A 114 -6.62 -7.95 8.97
C ARG A 114 -7.80 -6.97 8.87
N PRO A 115 -9.02 -7.44 8.53
CA PRO A 115 -10.19 -6.57 8.39
C PRO A 115 -10.66 -5.90 9.70
N GLN A 116 -10.09 -6.27 10.84
CA GLN A 116 -10.26 -5.63 12.14
C GLN A 116 -9.47 -4.31 12.26
N LEU A 117 -8.46 -4.12 11.42
CA LEU A 117 -7.61 -2.93 11.42
C LEU A 117 -8.23 -1.83 10.55
N GLN A 118 -8.09 -0.57 10.96
CA GLN A 118 -8.53 0.58 10.18
C GLN A 118 -7.56 0.86 9.03
N LEU A 119 -8.05 1.03 7.80
CA LEU A 119 -7.24 1.41 6.64
C LEU A 119 -6.46 2.72 6.89
N SER A 120 -7.06 3.66 7.64
CA SER A 120 -6.43 4.93 7.99
C SER A 120 -5.22 4.79 8.91
N ASP A 121 -5.16 3.71 9.68
CA ASP A 121 -4.14 3.49 10.70
C ASP A 121 -3.13 2.39 10.30
N THR A 122 -3.33 1.76 9.14
CA THR A 122 -2.43 0.72 8.62
C THR A 122 -2.02 0.99 7.18
N ILE A 123 -2.92 0.84 6.20
CA ILE A 123 -2.60 0.88 4.78
C ILE A 123 -2.05 2.25 4.39
N LEU A 124 -2.63 3.34 4.91
CA LEU A 124 -2.12 4.69 4.65
C LEU A 124 -0.74 4.93 5.28
N PRO A 125 -0.50 4.64 6.57
CA PRO A 125 0.84 4.67 7.14
C PRO A 125 1.86 3.79 6.42
N TRP A 126 1.50 2.55 6.04
CA TRP A 126 2.38 1.64 5.30
C TRP A 126 2.69 2.17 3.90
N ALA A 127 1.70 2.72 3.19
CA ALA A 127 1.92 3.37 1.89
C ALA A 127 2.86 4.57 2.03
N SER A 128 2.68 5.39 3.07
CA SER A 128 3.58 6.52 3.36
C SER A 128 5.01 6.04 3.63
N LEU A 129 5.18 4.99 4.43
CA LEU A 129 6.51 4.44 4.73
C LEU A 129 7.17 3.82 3.49
N TRP A 130 6.41 3.11 2.66
CA TRP A 130 6.89 2.60 1.38
C TRP A 130 7.38 3.75 0.48
N LEU A 131 6.61 4.84 0.38
CA LEU A 131 6.98 6.02 -0.41
C LEU A 131 8.26 6.69 0.10
N PHE A 132 8.47 6.72 1.42
CA PHE A 132 9.71 7.21 2.02
C PHE A 132 10.92 6.39 1.57
N TYR A 133 10.83 5.06 1.62
CA TYR A 133 11.91 4.18 1.15
C TYR A 133 12.09 4.21 -0.36
N PHE A 134 11.02 4.41 -1.12
CA PHE A 134 11.09 4.64 -2.54
C PHE A 134 11.89 5.90 -2.88
N GLU A 135 11.68 7.01 -2.17
CA GLU A 135 12.48 8.23 -2.39
C GLU A 135 13.97 8.02 -2.07
N GLN A 136 14.28 7.26 -1.01
CA GLN A 136 15.67 6.89 -0.72
C GLN A 136 16.26 5.99 -1.80
N TRP A 137 15.51 4.99 -2.25
CA TRP A 137 15.94 4.06 -3.31
C TRP A 137 16.16 4.78 -4.65
N LEU A 138 15.35 5.80 -4.99
CA LEU A 138 15.59 6.62 -6.17
C LEU A 138 16.98 7.28 -6.15
N PHE A 139 17.47 7.65 -4.96
CA PHE A 139 18.77 8.26 -4.77
C PHE A 139 19.90 7.23 -4.67
N SER A 140 19.76 6.22 -3.80
CA SER A 140 20.82 5.27 -3.47
C SER A 140 20.89 4.06 -4.40
N GLY A 141 19.77 3.72 -5.06
CA GLY A 141 19.58 2.44 -5.76
C GLY A 141 19.41 1.23 -4.84
N LYS A 142 19.51 1.39 -3.52
CA LYS A 142 19.40 0.33 -2.52
C LYS A 142 18.07 0.43 -1.78
N TRP A 143 17.33 -0.68 -1.71
CA TRP A 143 16.07 -0.73 -0.99
C TRP A 143 16.32 -0.99 0.50
N GLU A 144 15.91 -0.05 1.34
CA GLU A 144 16.04 -0.13 2.81
C GLU A 144 14.68 -0.38 3.49
N GLY A 145 13.61 -0.60 2.72
CA GLY A 145 12.26 -0.72 3.25
C GLY A 145 11.91 -2.09 3.83
N GLY A 146 12.81 -3.07 3.71
CA GLY A 146 12.55 -4.46 4.08
C GLY A 146 11.35 -5.05 3.33
N GLY A 147 10.71 -6.06 3.94
CA GLY A 147 9.55 -6.76 3.38
C GLY A 147 9.92 -8.06 2.64
N ALA A 148 8.96 -8.97 2.51
CA ALA A 148 9.12 -10.19 1.72
C ALA A 148 8.55 -10.01 0.31
N HIS A 149 9.29 -10.42 -0.72
CA HIS A 149 8.90 -10.21 -2.12
C HIS A 149 7.88 -11.27 -2.61
N PRO A 150 6.98 -10.90 -3.55
CA PRO A 150 6.04 -11.85 -4.13
C PRO A 150 6.66 -12.93 -5.02
N ASN A 151 7.84 -12.69 -5.60
CA ASN A 151 8.52 -13.59 -6.53
C ASN A 151 9.98 -13.78 -6.09
N GLU A 152 10.51 -14.99 -6.30
CA GLU A 152 11.91 -15.36 -5.99
C GLU A 152 12.93 -14.52 -6.78
N ASP A 153 12.52 -13.97 -7.94
CA ASP A 153 13.36 -13.13 -8.83
C ASP A 153 13.44 -11.64 -8.45
N ASP A 154 12.96 -11.27 -7.26
CA ASP A 154 13.00 -9.88 -6.78
C ASP A 154 13.92 -9.82 -5.56
N ALA A 155 15.16 -10.23 -5.79
CA ALA A 155 16.22 -10.08 -4.83
C ALA A 155 16.87 -8.72 -5.00
N GLY A 156 17.12 -8.01 -3.91
CA GLY A 156 18.30 -7.15 -3.84
C GLY A 156 19.58 -7.98 -4.02
N ILE A 157 19.83 -8.43 -5.26
CA ILE A 157 20.91 -9.22 -5.86
C ILE A 157 21.29 -10.52 -5.11
N TYR A 158 21.15 -11.68 -5.78
CA TYR A 158 21.75 -12.96 -5.35
C TYR A 158 22.54 -13.64 -6.48
N TYR A 159 23.58 -14.39 -6.08
CA TYR A 159 24.43 -15.24 -6.93
C TYR A 159 23.76 -16.61 -7.20
N GLU A 160 24.15 -17.20 -8.34
CA GLU A 160 23.58 -18.37 -9.03
C GLU A 160 23.51 -19.67 -8.20
N ASP A 161 22.41 -20.43 -8.38
CA ASP A 161 22.39 -21.83 -8.85
C ASP A 161 20.95 -22.26 -9.23
#